data_AF-A0A7V5PZK0-F1
#
_entry.id   AF-A0A7V5PZK0-F1
#
_cell.length_a   1.000
_cell.length_b   1.000
_cell.length_c   1.000
_cell.angle_alpha   90.00
_cell.angle_beta   90.00
_cell.angle_gamma   90.00
#
_symmetry.space_group_name_H-M   'P 1'
#
loop_
_entity.id
_entity.type
_entity.pdbx_description
1 polymer ?
#
loop_
_entity_poly.entity_id
_entity_poly.type
_entity_poly.pdbx_seq_one_letter_code
_entity_poly.pdbx_strand_id
1 'polypeptide(L)'
;RKGGESGVIRLQFLDFDALWQAAGRGDWSVELGRRAMQAELGPDHELVRCFDRRGMDDKGKPVAMHGILLRYADGFRATMLKVGNSGIRWNFACQIAGESKPRATSFYVGPWNNRNLFKALSHAIQTHFRRREAPYPVERTLLVSGILDAAMDSRIQNGRWLETPHLAWHYAPKDYRAMREMGATWKLIPPGTPQPRGLDRADLHTKRP
;
A
#
# COMPACT_ATOMS: atom_id res chain seq x y z
N ARG A 1 -11.43 -9.90 -9.08
CA ARG A 1 -12.03 -11.09 -8.41
C ARG A 1 -13.55 -10.98 -8.47
N LYS A 2 -14.26 -12.10 -8.71
CA LYS A 2 -15.73 -12.15 -8.68
C LYS A 2 -16.20 -11.99 -7.22
N GLY A 3 -17.25 -11.23 -6.95
CA GLY A 3 -17.81 -11.05 -5.59
C GLY A 3 -17.14 -9.98 -4.72
N GLY A 4 -15.88 -9.60 -4.98
CA GLY A 4 -15.20 -8.55 -4.20
C GLY A 4 -14.54 -9.13 -2.96
N GLU A 5 -14.71 -8.48 -1.80
CA GLU A 5 -14.13 -8.95 -0.53
C GLU A 5 -14.68 -10.32 -0.12
N SER A 6 -13.84 -11.15 0.48
CA SER A 6 -14.15 -12.52 0.92
C SER A 6 -13.72 -12.78 2.37
N GLY A 7 -12.95 -11.87 2.98
CA GLY A 7 -12.44 -12.00 4.34
C GLY A 7 -11.06 -12.63 4.38
N VAL A 8 -10.30 -12.30 5.42
CA VAL A 8 -8.96 -12.83 5.67
C VAL A 8 -9.08 -13.96 6.69
N ILE A 9 -8.67 -15.16 6.31
CA ILE A 9 -8.78 -16.35 7.17
C ILE A 9 -7.54 -16.56 8.03
N ARG A 10 -6.38 -16.10 7.56
CA ARG A 10 -5.14 -16.08 8.33
C ARG A 10 -4.14 -15.11 7.75
N LEU A 11 -3.20 -14.69 8.58
CA LEU A 11 -2.11 -13.81 8.17
C LEU A 11 -0.80 -14.14 8.89
N GLN A 12 0.29 -13.56 8.38
CA GLN A 12 1.61 -13.67 8.96
C GLN A 12 2.40 -12.37 8.74
N PHE A 13 2.96 -11.81 9.81
CA PHE A 13 3.97 -10.76 9.72
C PHE A 13 5.36 -11.38 9.58
N LEU A 14 6.19 -10.83 8.71
CA LEU A 14 7.54 -11.31 8.45
C LEU A 14 8.54 -10.14 8.44
N ASP A 15 9.51 -10.19 9.36
CA ASP A 15 10.72 -9.37 9.30
C ASP A 15 11.63 -9.80 8.14
N PHE A 16 12.68 -9.02 7.88
CA PHE A 16 13.52 -9.10 6.68
C PHE A 16 13.93 -10.52 6.28
N ASP A 17 14.60 -11.28 7.15
CA ASP A 17 15.10 -12.62 6.81
C ASP A 17 13.95 -13.60 6.56
N ALA A 18 12.95 -13.60 7.44
CA ALA A 18 11.80 -14.49 7.35
C ALA A 18 10.98 -14.21 6.07
N LEU A 19 10.90 -12.95 5.64
CA LEU A 19 10.27 -12.53 4.39
C LEU A 19 10.97 -13.16 3.18
N TRP A 20 12.30 -13.16 3.14
CA TRP A 20 13.05 -13.78 2.04
C TRP A 20 13.04 -15.31 2.09
N GLN A 21 12.99 -15.92 3.28
CA GLN A 21 12.75 -17.36 3.38
C GLN A 21 11.35 -17.74 2.86
N ALA A 22 10.34 -16.93 3.16
CA ALA A 22 8.99 -17.11 2.63
C ALA A 22 8.94 -16.93 1.10
N ALA A 23 9.75 -16.02 0.54
CA ALA A 23 9.91 -15.89 -0.90
C ALA A 23 10.43 -17.19 -1.52
N GLY A 24 11.46 -17.80 -0.90
CA GLY A 24 12.05 -19.07 -1.36
C GLY A 24 11.06 -20.25 -1.35
N ARG A 25 10.06 -20.23 -0.48
CA ARG A 25 8.96 -21.21 -0.44
C ARG A 25 7.80 -20.88 -1.39
N GLY A 26 7.84 -19.73 -2.07
CA GLY A 26 6.74 -19.26 -2.93
C GLY A 26 5.53 -18.72 -2.16
N ASP A 27 5.69 -18.36 -0.89
CA ASP A 27 4.60 -17.84 -0.06
C ASP A 27 4.16 -16.42 -0.47
N TRP A 28 5.05 -15.69 -1.15
CA TRP A 28 4.77 -14.42 -1.84
C TRP A 28 5.63 -14.30 -3.12
N SER A 29 5.25 -13.39 -4.02
CA SER A 29 5.90 -13.22 -5.32
C SER A 29 6.88 -12.04 -5.31
N VAL A 30 8.17 -12.35 -5.39
CA VAL A 30 9.26 -11.36 -5.59
C VAL A 30 9.03 -10.54 -6.85
N GLU A 31 8.58 -11.19 -7.92
CA GLU A 31 8.24 -10.55 -9.20
C GLU A 31 7.19 -9.46 -9.03
N LEU A 32 6.10 -9.72 -8.30
CA LEU A 32 5.07 -8.70 -8.06
C LEU A 32 5.62 -7.53 -7.24
N GLY A 33 6.42 -7.80 -6.22
CA GLY A 33 7.08 -6.74 -5.43
C GLY A 33 7.98 -5.85 -6.30
N ARG A 34 8.81 -6.47 -7.15
CA ARG A 34 9.70 -5.77 -8.09
C ARG A 34 8.91 -4.94 -9.09
N ARG A 35 7.86 -5.51 -9.70
CA ARG A 35 7.00 -4.82 -10.67
C ARG A 35 6.27 -3.63 -10.08
N ALA A 36 5.81 -3.73 -8.83
CA ALA A 36 5.18 -2.62 -8.13
C ALA A 36 6.16 -1.44 -8.00
N MET A 37 7.39 -1.69 -7.55
CA MET A 37 8.41 -0.64 -7.40
C MET A 37 8.88 -0.07 -8.75
N GLN A 38 9.01 -0.92 -9.77
CA GLN A 38 9.37 -0.52 -11.12
C GLN A 38 8.35 0.45 -11.75
N ALA A 39 7.06 0.30 -11.42
CA ALA A 39 5.99 1.16 -11.96
C ALA A 39 6.10 2.63 -11.53
N GLU A 40 6.88 2.94 -10.50
CA GLU A 40 7.19 4.31 -10.07
C GLU A 40 8.61 4.72 -10.47
N LEU A 41 9.59 3.88 -10.16
CA LEU A 41 11.00 4.28 -10.13
C LEU A 41 11.77 3.95 -11.41
N GLY A 42 11.16 3.17 -12.31
CA GLY A 42 11.87 2.58 -13.45
C GLY A 42 12.74 1.38 -13.06
N PRO A 43 13.24 0.62 -14.05
CA PRO A 43 13.97 -0.64 -13.82
C PRO A 43 15.31 -0.46 -13.11
N ASP A 44 15.99 0.68 -13.34
CA ASP A 44 17.38 0.89 -12.91
C ASP A 44 17.50 1.53 -11.52
N HIS A 45 16.40 1.64 -10.77
CA HIS A 45 16.46 2.18 -9.43
C HIS A 45 16.95 1.11 -8.44
N GLU A 46 17.78 1.50 -7.46
CA GLU A 46 18.36 0.60 -6.45
C GLU A 46 17.29 -0.21 -5.70
N LEU A 47 16.21 0.45 -5.26
CA LEU A 47 15.04 -0.20 -4.62
C LEU A 47 14.24 -1.15 -5.54
N VAL A 48 14.51 -1.18 -6.84
CA VAL A 48 13.97 -2.19 -7.76
C VAL A 48 14.97 -3.33 -7.88
N ARG A 49 16.25 -3.03 -8.09
CA ARG A 49 17.34 -4.02 -8.15
C ARG A 49 17.53 -4.81 -6.86
N CYS A 50 17.14 -4.26 -5.70
CA CYS A 50 17.25 -4.97 -4.42
C CYS A 50 16.44 -6.26 -4.41
N PHE A 51 15.37 -6.39 -5.20
CA PHE A 51 14.59 -7.63 -5.28
C PHE A 51 15.39 -8.79 -5.88
N ASP A 52 16.29 -8.51 -6.83
CA ASP A 52 17.16 -9.50 -7.46
C ASP A 52 18.29 -9.94 -6.52
N ARG A 53 18.54 -9.15 -5.46
CA ARG A 53 19.58 -9.39 -4.45
C ARG A 53 19.01 -9.67 -3.07
N ARG A 54 17.82 -10.25 -2.99
CA ARG A 54 17.16 -10.62 -1.72
C ARG A 54 17.13 -9.47 -0.70
N GLY A 55 16.76 -8.29 -1.18
CA GLY A 55 16.59 -7.08 -0.38
C GLY A 55 17.88 -6.33 -0.09
N MET A 56 19.01 -6.71 -0.69
CA MET A 56 20.28 -6.01 -0.52
C MET A 56 20.44 -4.87 -1.53
N ASP A 57 20.97 -3.75 -1.04
CA ASP A 57 21.28 -2.54 -1.80
C ASP A 57 22.56 -2.72 -2.66
N ASP A 58 22.97 -1.69 -3.40
CA ASP A 58 24.15 -1.78 -4.29
C ASP A 58 25.48 -1.99 -3.53
N LYS A 59 25.47 -1.76 -2.21
CA LYS A 59 26.62 -1.90 -1.30
C LYS A 59 26.54 -3.17 -0.44
N GLY A 60 25.56 -4.04 -0.68
CA GLY A 60 25.35 -5.26 0.08
C GLY A 60 24.71 -5.05 1.46
N LYS A 61 24.13 -3.88 1.72
CA LYS A 61 23.42 -3.60 2.98
C LYS A 61 21.93 -3.93 2.83
N PRO A 62 21.27 -4.45 3.89
CA PRO A 62 19.83 -4.67 3.86
C PRO A 62 19.03 -3.38 3.66
N VAL A 63 18.19 -3.36 2.62
CA VAL A 63 17.12 -2.37 2.48
C VAL A 63 16.07 -2.68 3.55
N ALA A 64 15.64 -1.66 4.28
CA ALA A 64 14.65 -1.85 5.33
C ALA A 64 13.32 -2.36 4.74
N MET A 65 13.02 -3.64 4.97
CA MET A 65 11.86 -4.35 4.43
C MET A 65 11.22 -5.26 5.47
N HIS A 66 9.89 -5.34 5.43
CA HIS A 66 9.08 -6.35 6.11
C HIS A 66 7.79 -6.57 5.30
N GLY A 67 7.09 -7.66 5.57
CA GLY A 67 5.85 -7.98 4.85
C GLY A 67 4.76 -8.54 5.74
N ILE A 68 3.52 -8.35 5.32
CA ILE A 68 2.35 -9.01 5.87
C ILE A 68 1.73 -9.86 4.77
N LEU A 69 1.76 -11.18 4.96
CA LEU A 69 1.14 -12.14 4.05
C LEU A 69 -0.29 -12.40 4.50
N LEU A 70 -1.21 -12.33 3.55
CA LEU A 70 -2.64 -12.55 3.77
C LEU A 70 -3.10 -13.77 2.98
N ARG A 71 -3.99 -14.56 3.58
CA ARG A 71 -4.75 -15.62 2.92
C ARG A 71 -6.24 -15.30 3.07
N TYR A 72 -6.91 -15.17 1.93
CA TYR A 72 -8.34 -14.87 1.88
C TYR A 72 -9.16 -16.16 1.81
N ALA A 73 -10.43 -16.08 2.23
CA ALA A 73 -11.35 -17.21 2.24
C ALA A 73 -11.61 -17.79 0.83
N ASP A 74 -11.50 -16.96 -0.22
CA ASP A 74 -11.64 -17.37 -1.62
C ASP A 74 -10.34 -17.95 -2.24
N GLY A 75 -9.30 -18.16 -1.42
CA GLY A 75 -7.99 -18.65 -1.85
C GLY A 75 -7.07 -17.56 -2.42
N PHE A 76 -7.51 -16.31 -2.51
CA PHE A 76 -6.67 -15.20 -2.92
C PHE A 76 -5.52 -14.99 -1.94
N ARG A 77 -4.34 -14.71 -2.47
CA ARG A 77 -3.12 -14.43 -1.70
C ARG A 77 -2.72 -13.00 -1.93
N ALA A 78 -2.48 -12.26 -0.86
CA ALA A 78 -1.96 -10.91 -0.95
C ALA A 78 -0.73 -10.74 -0.05
N THR A 79 0.09 -9.76 -0.38
CA THR A 79 1.28 -9.39 0.37
C THR A 79 1.36 -7.87 0.43
N MET A 80 1.36 -7.31 1.63
CA MET A 80 1.68 -5.91 1.86
C MET A 80 3.16 -5.82 2.19
N LEU A 81 3.91 -4.97 1.48
CA LEU A 81 5.35 -4.81 1.66
C LEU A 81 5.68 -3.38 2.05
N LYS A 82 6.50 -3.24 3.08
CA LYS A 82 7.26 -2.01 3.34
C LYS A 82 8.61 -2.15 2.64
N VAL A 83 8.99 -1.19 1.79
CA VAL A 83 10.26 -1.20 1.07
C VAL A 83 10.93 0.17 1.14
N GLY A 84 12.13 0.21 1.71
CA GLY A 84 12.86 1.46 1.91
C GLY A 84 12.16 2.37 2.92
N ASN A 85 12.37 3.69 2.84
CA ASN A 85 11.75 4.66 3.74
C ASN A 85 11.10 5.79 2.94
N SER A 86 9.80 5.70 2.69
CA SER A 86 9.02 6.75 2.04
C SER A 86 7.60 6.77 2.58
N GLY A 87 7.16 7.94 3.05
CA GLY A 87 5.78 8.17 3.51
C GLY A 87 4.80 8.56 2.40
N ILE A 88 5.27 8.65 1.16
CA ILE A 88 4.49 9.13 0.01
C ILE A 88 4.46 8.15 -1.16
N ARG A 89 5.10 6.98 -1.01
CA ARG A 89 5.21 5.94 -2.02
C ARG A 89 4.15 4.88 -1.82
N TRP A 90 3.34 4.67 -2.84
CA TRP A 90 2.28 3.68 -2.85
C TRP A 90 2.27 2.99 -4.21
N ASN A 91 2.60 1.71 -4.23
CA ASN A 91 2.72 0.92 -5.44
C ASN A 91 1.87 -0.34 -5.33
N PHE A 92 1.37 -0.82 -6.47
CA PHE A 92 0.56 -2.02 -6.54
C PHE A 92 0.94 -2.85 -7.77
N ALA A 93 0.98 -4.16 -7.59
CA ALA A 93 1.06 -5.10 -8.69
C ALA A 93 0.17 -6.31 -8.41
N CYS A 94 -0.34 -6.94 -9.48
CA CYS A 94 -1.10 -8.16 -9.37
C CYS A 94 -0.90 -9.06 -10.59
N GLN A 95 -1.10 -10.36 -10.37
CA GLN A 95 -1.22 -11.35 -11.42
C GLN A 95 -2.70 -11.57 -11.72
N ILE A 96 -3.12 -11.28 -12.96
CA ILE A 96 -4.47 -11.58 -13.44
C ILE A 96 -4.49 -13.00 -13.99
N ALA A 97 -5.52 -13.78 -13.66
CA ALA A 97 -5.68 -15.13 -14.17
C ALA A 97 -5.79 -15.10 -15.72
N GLY A 98 -4.99 -15.94 -16.39
CA GLY A 98 -4.93 -15.99 -17.86
C GLY A 98 -4.00 -14.95 -18.50
N GLU A 99 -3.47 -13.97 -17.76
CA GLU A 99 -2.45 -13.04 -18.29
C GLU A 99 -1.05 -13.57 -18.01
N SER A 100 -0.15 -13.54 -18.98
CA SER A 100 1.24 -13.98 -18.79
C SER A 100 2.10 -12.94 -18.07
N LYS A 101 1.74 -11.65 -18.17
CA LYS A 101 2.49 -10.54 -17.58
C LYS A 101 1.72 -9.94 -16.40
N PRO A 102 2.36 -9.70 -15.24
CA PRO A 102 1.75 -8.95 -14.16
C PRO A 102 1.39 -7.53 -14.58
N ARG A 103 0.29 -7.01 -14.00
CA ARG A 103 -0.04 -5.58 -14.08
C ARG A 103 0.57 -4.86 -12.88
N ALA A 104 1.04 -3.65 -13.09
CA ALA A 104 1.57 -2.81 -12.03
C ALA A 104 1.22 -1.34 -12.25
N THR A 105 1.11 -0.59 -11.15
CA THR A 105 0.82 0.83 -11.15
C THR A 105 1.37 1.48 -9.88
N SER A 106 1.65 2.77 -9.96
CA SER A 106 2.03 3.62 -8.84
C SER A 106 0.93 4.65 -8.59
N PHE A 107 0.66 4.98 -7.33
CA PHE A 107 -0.30 6.02 -6.96
C PHE A 107 0.45 7.33 -6.75
N TYR A 108 0.38 8.20 -7.75
CA TYR A 108 0.97 9.53 -7.69
C TYR A 108 0.19 10.45 -6.74
N VAL A 109 0.85 10.94 -5.69
CA VAL A 109 0.24 11.82 -4.66
C VAL A 109 0.20 13.31 -5.05
N GLY A 110 0.79 13.68 -6.20
CA GLY A 110 0.77 15.04 -6.71
C GLY A 110 2.06 15.85 -6.47
N PRO A 111 2.13 17.09 -6.99
CA PRO A 111 3.34 17.92 -7.00
C PRO A 111 3.71 18.55 -5.64
N TRP A 112 2.92 18.34 -4.59
CA TRP A 112 3.16 18.88 -3.24
C TRP A 112 3.06 17.79 -2.16
N ASN A 113 3.66 16.63 -2.43
CA ASN A 113 3.65 15.46 -1.55
C ASN A 113 2.21 15.03 -1.17
N ASN A 114 1.99 14.54 0.05
CA ASN A 114 0.71 14.01 0.51
C ASN A 114 -0.43 15.05 0.65
N ARG A 115 -0.20 16.34 0.37
CA ARG A 115 -1.22 17.40 0.57
C ARG A 115 -2.49 17.15 -0.23
N ASN A 116 -2.37 16.64 -1.45
CA ASN A 116 -3.53 16.44 -2.31
C ASN A 116 -4.38 15.23 -1.91
N LEU A 117 -3.83 14.27 -1.14
CA LEU A 117 -4.62 13.17 -0.58
C LEU A 117 -5.76 13.69 0.31
N PHE A 118 -5.50 14.77 1.05
CA PHE A 118 -6.51 15.39 1.91
C PHE A 118 -7.66 16.06 1.14
N LYS A 119 -7.47 16.40 -0.14
CA LYS A 119 -8.56 16.96 -0.97
C LYS A 119 -9.64 15.90 -1.22
N ALA A 120 -9.23 14.70 -1.62
CA ALA A 120 -10.14 13.57 -1.83
C ALA A 120 -10.85 13.18 -0.52
N LEU A 121 -10.12 13.18 0.61
CA LEU A 121 -10.71 12.94 1.93
C LEU A 121 -11.76 14.00 2.29
N SER A 122 -11.45 15.29 2.14
CA SER A 122 -12.39 16.38 2.40
C SER A 122 -13.64 16.28 1.53
N HIS A 123 -13.50 15.90 0.25
CA HIS A 123 -14.64 15.70 -0.64
C HIS A 123 -15.52 14.52 -0.20
N ALA A 124 -14.91 13.44 0.27
CA ALA A 124 -15.64 12.30 0.83
C ALA A 124 -16.41 12.66 2.10
N ILE A 125 -15.80 13.44 3.00
CA ILE A 125 -16.46 13.95 4.22
C ILE A 125 -17.67 14.83 3.87
N GLN A 126 -17.50 15.77 2.94
CA GLN A 126 -18.62 16.61 2.48
C GLN A 126 -19.74 15.77 1.85
N THR A 127 -19.39 14.78 1.03
CA THR A 127 -20.36 13.87 0.42
C THR A 127 -21.12 13.07 1.47
N HIS A 128 -20.43 12.60 2.50
CA HIS A 128 -21.06 11.93 3.63
C HIS A 128 -22.12 12.81 4.29
N PHE A 129 -21.79 14.07 4.63
CA PHE A 129 -22.76 14.98 5.25
C PHE A 129 -23.93 15.33 4.32
N ARG A 130 -23.65 15.61 3.05
CA ARG A 130 -24.69 16.00 2.08
C ARG A 130 -25.66 14.87 1.77
N ARG A 131 -25.15 13.63 1.63
CA ARG A 131 -25.97 12.45 1.30
C ARG A 131 -26.50 11.73 2.54
N ARG A 132 -25.95 12.03 3.72
CA ARG A 132 -26.23 11.32 4.98
C ARG A 132 -25.96 9.82 4.88
N GLU A 133 -24.97 9.45 4.06
CA GLU A 133 -24.58 8.07 3.80
C GLU A 133 -23.04 7.99 3.65
N ALA A 134 -22.41 6.94 4.19
CA ALA A 134 -20.98 6.73 3.99
C ALA A 134 -20.66 6.45 2.50
N PRO A 135 -19.75 7.22 1.87
CA PRO A 135 -19.43 7.06 0.46
C PRO A 135 -18.60 5.80 0.18
N TYR A 136 -17.96 5.21 1.21
CA TYR A 136 -17.18 3.99 1.14
C TYR A 136 -17.81 2.89 2.02
N PRO A 137 -17.48 1.60 1.81
CA PRO A 137 -17.90 0.53 2.71
C PRO A 137 -17.21 0.68 4.07
N VAL A 138 -17.95 1.07 5.10
CA VAL A 138 -17.40 1.35 6.44
C VAL A 138 -16.81 0.11 7.09
N GLU A 139 -17.32 -1.06 6.72
CA GLU A 139 -16.84 -2.36 7.14
C GLU A 139 -15.38 -2.56 6.71
N ARG A 140 -14.95 -1.97 5.58
CA ARG A 140 -13.54 -2.00 5.19
C ARG A 140 -12.62 -1.48 6.28
N THR A 141 -13.03 -0.46 7.05
CA THR A 141 -12.24 0.06 8.17
C THR A 141 -12.05 -1.02 9.24
N LEU A 142 -13.11 -1.73 9.62
CA LEU A 142 -13.02 -2.82 10.58
C LEU A 142 -12.07 -3.92 10.08
N LEU A 143 -12.19 -4.32 8.81
CA LEU A 143 -11.33 -5.35 8.23
C LEU A 143 -9.86 -4.95 8.24
N VAL A 144 -9.51 -3.75 7.78
CA VAL A 144 -8.11 -3.32 7.70
C VAL A 144 -7.50 -3.06 9.09
N SER A 145 -8.29 -2.56 10.04
CA SER A 145 -7.85 -2.40 11.43
C SER A 145 -7.59 -3.76 12.08
N GLY A 146 -8.48 -4.74 11.87
CA GLY A 146 -8.28 -6.10 12.39
C GLY A 146 -7.10 -6.84 11.75
N ILE A 147 -6.87 -6.64 10.44
CA ILE A 147 -5.64 -7.16 9.78
C ILE A 147 -4.38 -6.58 10.44
N LEU A 148 -4.37 -5.28 10.72
CA LEU A 148 -3.23 -4.63 11.35
C LEU A 148 -3.01 -5.14 12.78
N ASP A 149 -4.08 -5.25 13.56
CA ASP A 149 -4.06 -5.77 14.93
C ASP A 149 -3.47 -7.19 14.99
N ALA A 150 -4.03 -8.12 14.21
CA ALA A 150 -3.51 -9.48 14.12
C ALA A 150 -2.08 -9.53 13.54
N ALA A 151 -1.67 -8.60 12.66
CA ALA A 151 -0.29 -8.54 12.19
C ALA A 151 0.69 -8.11 13.31
N MET A 152 0.26 -7.24 14.23
CA MET A 152 1.04 -6.88 15.42
C MET A 152 1.19 -8.08 16.36
N ASP A 153 0.12 -8.84 16.59
CA ASP A 153 0.18 -10.08 17.35
C ASP A 153 1.09 -11.12 16.70
N SER A 154 0.99 -11.29 15.38
CA SER A 154 1.86 -12.20 14.62
C SER A 154 3.32 -11.82 14.80
N ARG A 155 3.64 -10.52 14.76
CA ARG A 155 4.99 -10.01 14.99
C ARG A 155 5.49 -10.30 16.40
N ILE A 156 4.67 -10.05 17.43
CA ILE A 156 5.01 -10.35 18.84
C ILE A 156 5.24 -11.86 19.03
N GLN A 157 4.50 -12.69 18.31
CA GLN A 157 4.62 -14.15 18.32
C GLN A 157 5.68 -14.69 17.34
N ASN A 158 6.75 -13.91 17.09
CA ASN A 158 7.87 -14.28 16.22
C ASN A 158 7.47 -14.63 14.78
N GLY A 159 6.51 -13.88 14.23
CA GLY A 159 6.04 -14.05 12.85
C GLY A 159 5.28 -15.36 12.62
N ARG A 160 4.56 -15.87 13.61
CA ARG A 160 3.71 -17.06 13.45
C ARG A 160 2.50 -16.75 12.56
N TRP A 161 2.04 -17.73 11.77
CA TRP A 161 0.72 -17.67 11.15
C TRP A 161 -0.37 -17.60 12.21
N LEU A 162 -1.25 -16.61 12.11
CA LEU A 162 -2.41 -16.46 12.98
C LEU A 162 -3.69 -16.65 12.17
N GLU A 163 -4.55 -17.56 12.64
CA GLU A 163 -5.91 -17.70 12.15
C GLU A 163 -6.74 -16.48 12.58
N THR A 164 -7.56 -15.97 11.68
CA THR A 164 -8.35 -14.75 11.89
C THR A 164 -9.83 -15.01 11.59
N PRO A 165 -10.51 -15.92 12.33
CA PRO A 165 -11.93 -16.22 12.10
C PRO A 165 -12.82 -14.99 12.26
N HIS A 166 -12.43 -14.02 13.10
CA HIS A 166 -13.10 -12.75 13.28
C HIS A 166 -12.99 -11.80 12.06
N LEU A 167 -12.13 -12.11 11.08
CA LEU A 167 -11.97 -11.39 9.81
C LEU A 167 -12.50 -12.19 8.61
N ALA A 168 -13.05 -13.39 8.84
CA ALA A 168 -13.57 -14.29 7.80
C ALA A 168 -15.00 -13.89 7.36
N TRP A 169 -15.18 -12.62 7.00
CA TRP A 169 -16.46 -12.08 6.53
C TRP A 169 -16.22 -11.11 5.37
N HIS A 170 -17.27 -10.83 4.60
CA HIS A 170 -17.19 -10.02 3.39
C HIS A 170 -17.96 -8.70 3.50
N TYR A 171 -17.59 -7.73 2.68
CA TYR A 171 -18.39 -6.53 2.44
C TYR A 171 -18.54 -6.28 0.93
N ALA A 172 -19.66 -5.67 0.55
CA ALA A 172 -19.87 -5.26 -0.83
C ALA A 172 -19.06 -3.99 -1.15
N PRO A 173 -18.22 -3.99 -2.21
CA PRO A 173 -17.54 -2.78 -2.61
C PRO A 173 -18.54 -1.75 -3.13
N LYS A 174 -18.39 -0.49 -2.68
CA LYS A 174 -19.14 0.65 -3.24
C LYS A 174 -18.32 1.36 -4.32
N ASP A 175 -19.00 1.91 -5.31
CA ASP A 175 -18.34 2.77 -6.30
C ASP A 175 -17.88 4.08 -5.65
N TYR A 176 -16.57 4.16 -5.40
CA TYR A 176 -15.94 5.32 -4.78
C TYR A 176 -15.36 6.31 -5.80
N ARG A 177 -15.55 6.09 -7.11
CA ARG A 177 -14.85 6.87 -8.17
C ARG A 177 -15.10 8.37 -8.08
N ALA A 178 -16.32 8.78 -7.71
CA ALA A 178 -16.66 10.20 -7.56
C ALA A 178 -15.81 10.93 -6.50
N MET A 179 -15.26 10.20 -5.52
CA MET A 179 -14.43 10.76 -4.44
C MET A 179 -12.93 10.64 -4.71
N ARG A 180 -12.53 9.99 -5.81
CA ARG A 180 -11.12 9.79 -6.15
C ARG A 180 -10.58 10.98 -6.92
N GLU A 181 -9.37 11.42 -6.57
CA GLU A 181 -8.57 12.27 -7.43
C GLU A 181 -7.95 11.42 -8.54
N MET A 182 -8.34 11.67 -9.80
CA MET A 182 -7.88 10.94 -10.99
C MET A 182 -6.93 11.77 -11.87
N GLY A 183 -6.44 12.89 -11.33
CA GLY A 183 -5.47 13.77 -11.95
C GLY A 183 -6.03 15.06 -12.54
N ALA A 184 -7.28 15.40 -12.22
CA ALA A 184 -7.83 16.71 -12.53
C ALA A 184 -7.02 17.82 -11.82
N THR A 185 -6.63 17.60 -10.57
CA THR A 185 -5.76 18.53 -9.84
C THR A 185 -4.40 18.70 -10.52
N TRP A 186 -3.83 17.64 -11.11
CA TRP A 186 -2.50 17.70 -11.76
C TRP A 186 -2.49 18.54 -13.03
N LYS A 187 -3.65 18.73 -13.66
CA LYS A 187 -3.79 19.60 -14.84
C LYS A 187 -3.76 21.08 -14.46
N LEU A 188 -4.23 21.41 -13.25
CA LEU A 188 -4.22 22.77 -12.71
C LEU A 188 -2.92 23.10 -11.99
N ILE A 189 -2.29 22.09 -11.39
CA ILE A 189 -1.04 22.18 -10.65
C ILE A 189 -0.10 21.14 -11.28
N PRO A 190 0.56 21.47 -12.41
CA PRO A 190 1.52 20.56 -13.02
C PRO A 190 2.76 20.35 -12.13
N PRO A 191 3.52 19.25 -12.32
CA PRO A 191 4.84 19.09 -11.73
C PRO A 191 5.72 20.33 -11.94
N GLY A 192 6.41 20.76 -10.89
CA GLY A 192 7.20 21.99 -10.89
C GLY A 192 6.45 23.25 -10.46
N THR A 193 5.11 23.19 -10.26
CA THR A 193 4.36 24.32 -9.69
C THR A 193 4.86 24.62 -8.27
N PRO A 194 5.36 25.84 -7.98
CA PRO A 194 5.81 26.21 -6.65
C PRO A 194 4.69 26.07 -5.62
N GLN A 195 5.03 25.57 -4.44
CA GLN A 195 4.11 25.52 -3.33
C GLN A 195 3.76 26.96 -2.86
N PRO A 196 2.49 27.25 -2.50
CA PRO A 196 2.15 28.54 -1.92
C PRO A 196 2.92 28.80 -0.62
N ARG A 197 3.39 30.05 -0.44
CA ARG A 197 4.16 30.47 0.74
C ARG A 197 3.32 30.35 2.02
N GLY A 198 3.98 30.05 3.15
CA GLY A 198 3.38 30.04 4.49
C GLY A 198 2.64 28.75 4.89
N LEU A 199 2.56 27.76 4.01
CA LEU A 199 1.91 26.47 4.27
C LEU A 199 2.85 25.37 4.79
N ASP A 200 4.16 25.57 4.70
CA ASP A 200 5.16 24.69 5.32
C ASP A 200 5.77 25.38 6.53
N ARG A 201 5.59 24.79 7.72
CA ARG A 201 6.28 25.24 8.94
C ARG A 201 7.63 24.56 9.11
N ALA A 202 8.00 23.60 8.25
CA ALA A 202 9.34 23.02 8.25
C ALA A 202 10.43 24.11 8.07
N ASP A 203 10.13 25.18 7.32
CA ASP A 203 11.02 26.31 7.09
C ASP A 203 11.09 27.30 8.27
N LEU A 204 10.21 27.18 9.27
CA LEU A 204 10.22 28.06 10.45
C LEU A 204 11.27 27.65 11.51
N HIS A 205 11.90 26.48 11.36
CA HIS A 205 12.90 25.98 12.29
C HIS A 205 14.35 26.12 11.78
N THR A 206 14.57 26.58 10.55
CA THR A 206 15.92 26.81 9.98
C THR A 206 16.45 28.23 10.20
N LYS A 207 15.72 29.09 10.93
CA LYS A 207 16.20 30.38 11.40
C LYS A 207 15.80 30.61 12.85
N ARG A 208 16.58 30.07 13.78
CA ARG A 208 16.82 30.74 15.06
C ARG A 208 18.25 31.28 15.04
N PRO A 209 18.46 32.53 15.47
CA PRO A 209 19.78 33.17 15.48
C PRO A 209 20.78 32.42 16.34
#